data_AF-A0A3A8ERT8-F1
#
_entry.id   AF-A0A3A8ERT8-F1
#
_cell.length_a   1.000
_cell.length_b   1.000
_cell.length_c   1.000
_cell.angle_alpha   90.00
_cell.angle_beta   90.00
_cell.angle_gamma   90.00
#
_symmetry.space_group_name_H-M   'P 1'
#
loop_
_entity.id
_entity.type
_entity.pdbx_description
1 polymer ?
#
loop_
_entity_poly.entity_id
_entity_poly.type
_entity_poly.pdbx_seq_one_letter_code
_entity_poly.pdbx_strand_id
1 'polypeptide(L)'
;MITEQWIPLIPSVLIEAGEVEQFLVEAKDVAVWRSMQGHVQIWENRCPHRSVRLSLGQVHGESLVCAYHGWQFAAEDGHCQRIPAQPEQRAPKSLCASSYAVMEKSGMIWFGGDSASIAEPLDTDVQQVYAGSVTISVALPQVQDYLLELGISELDMHNGLVWQNDAVDSTLRIYLTPTQPHVVTVHAMLLQTEQPTQRHPLLSQMRQNLELEQFSHA
;
A
#
# COMPACT_ATOMS: atom_id res chain seq x y z
N MET A 1 -5.06 -21.65 1.52
CA MET A 1 -5.79 -20.52 2.12
C MET A 1 -4.90 -19.99 3.21
N ILE A 2 -4.36 -18.79 3.03
CA ILE A 2 -3.52 -18.12 4.03
C ILE A 2 -4.45 -17.18 4.81
N THR A 3 -5.42 -17.76 5.53
CA THR A 3 -6.57 -17.01 6.08
C THR A 3 -6.30 -16.33 7.42
N GLU A 4 -5.06 -16.32 7.91
CA GLU A 4 -4.72 -15.76 9.22
C GLU A 4 -3.44 -14.93 9.20
N GLN A 5 -3.11 -14.28 8.08
CA GLN A 5 -1.88 -13.50 7.95
C GLN A 5 -2.11 -12.23 7.14
N TRP A 6 -1.35 -11.19 7.47
CA TRP A 6 -1.28 -9.99 6.65
C TRP A 6 -0.56 -10.30 5.34
N ILE A 7 -1.15 -9.90 4.23
CA ILE A 7 -0.60 -10.06 2.89
C ILE A 7 -0.11 -8.69 2.43
N PRO A 8 1.17 -8.51 2.06
CA PRO A 8 1.60 -7.26 1.45
C PRO A 8 0.85 -7.13 0.11
N LEU A 9 0.24 -5.98 -0.15
CA LEU A 9 -0.61 -5.79 -1.32
C LEU A 9 0.07 -4.91 -2.37
N ILE A 10 0.53 -3.73 -1.95
CA ILE A 10 1.12 -2.73 -2.85
C ILE A 10 2.02 -1.77 -2.05
N PRO A 11 3.12 -1.26 -2.62
CA PRO A 11 3.86 -0.14 -2.05
C PRO A 11 2.96 1.06 -1.82
N SER A 12 3.02 1.61 -0.61
CA SER A 12 2.14 2.71 -0.16
C SER A 12 2.22 3.95 -1.06
N VAL A 13 3.41 4.21 -1.60
CA VAL A 13 3.69 5.34 -2.51
C VAL A 13 2.95 5.24 -3.85
N LEU A 14 2.45 4.06 -4.22
CA LEU A 14 1.72 3.87 -5.49
C LEU A 14 0.23 4.17 -5.39
N ILE A 15 -0.26 4.54 -4.20
CA ILE A 15 -1.64 5.01 -3.98
C ILE A 15 -1.55 6.35 -3.28
N GLU A 16 -1.62 7.44 -4.04
CA GLU A 16 -1.58 8.80 -3.53
C GLU A 16 -2.92 9.23 -2.92
N ALA A 17 -2.91 10.32 -2.16
CA ALA A 17 -4.12 10.86 -1.55
C ALA A 17 -5.14 11.25 -2.63
N GLY A 18 -6.36 10.74 -2.52
CA GLY A 18 -7.41 10.95 -3.51
C GLY A 18 -7.49 9.89 -4.61
N GLU A 19 -6.58 8.91 -4.63
CA GLU A 19 -6.59 7.83 -5.61
C GLU A 19 -7.41 6.62 -5.14
N VAL A 20 -7.92 5.88 -6.12
CA VAL A 20 -8.54 4.57 -5.94
C VAL A 20 -8.12 3.68 -7.09
N GLU A 21 -7.71 2.45 -6.78
CA GLU A 21 -7.26 1.47 -7.75
C GLU A 21 -7.82 0.08 -7.46
N GLN A 22 -7.90 -0.75 -8.50
CA GLN A 22 -8.34 -2.14 -8.41
C GLN A 22 -7.16 -3.08 -8.17
N PHE A 23 -7.31 -4.00 -7.21
CA PHE A 23 -6.36 -5.08 -6.98
C PHE A 23 -7.03 -6.44 -6.85
N LEU A 24 -6.25 -7.50 -7.11
CA LEU A 24 -6.63 -8.87 -6.83
C LEU A 24 -5.71 -9.44 -5.75
N VAL A 25 -6.30 -10.01 -4.71
CA VAL A 25 -5.57 -10.66 -3.61
C VAL A 25 -6.36 -11.88 -3.16
N GLU A 26 -5.73 -13.06 -3.15
CA GLU A 26 -6.41 -14.34 -2.88
C GLU A 26 -7.72 -14.52 -3.69
N ALA A 27 -7.72 -14.10 -4.95
CA ALA A 27 -8.90 -14.09 -5.84
C ALA A 27 -10.09 -13.19 -5.39
N LYS A 28 -9.90 -12.32 -4.39
CA LYS A 28 -10.83 -11.24 -4.04
C LYS A 28 -10.54 -10.01 -4.90
N ASP A 29 -11.60 -9.39 -5.45
CA ASP A 29 -11.55 -8.11 -6.17
C ASP A 29 -11.74 -6.98 -5.17
N VAL A 30 -10.68 -6.18 -4.95
CA VAL A 30 -10.65 -5.15 -3.91
C VAL A 30 -10.38 -3.76 -4.50
N ALA A 31 -11.01 -2.74 -3.93
CA ALA A 31 -10.73 -1.35 -4.19
C ALA A 31 -9.81 -0.82 -3.08
N VAL A 32 -8.58 -0.49 -3.43
CA VAL A 32 -7.63 0.17 -2.52
C VAL A 32 -7.70 1.65 -2.81
N TRP A 33 -7.94 2.46 -1.79
CA TRP A 33 -8.02 3.91 -1.96
C TRP A 33 -7.44 4.64 -0.78
N ARG A 34 -7.04 5.88 -1.01
CA ARG A 34 -6.54 6.77 0.05
C ARG A 34 -7.37 8.02 0.11
N SER A 35 -7.86 8.35 1.31
CA SER A 35 -8.60 9.58 1.52
C SER A 35 -7.73 10.81 1.29
N MET A 36 -8.35 11.99 1.20
CA MET A 36 -7.60 13.25 1.04
C MET A 36 -6.73 13.57 2.27
N GLN A 37 -7.08 13.06 3.46
CA GLN A 37 -6.23 13.15 4.66
C GLN A 37 -5.15 12.06 4.73
N GLY A 38 -5.10 11.16 3.76
CA GLY A 38 -4.06 10.14 3.66
C GLY A 38 -4.42 8.79 4.28
N HIS A 39 -5.64 8.58 4.76
CA HIS A 39 -6.06 7.31 5.34
C HIS A 39 -6.30 6.26 4.25
N VAL A 40 -5.57 5.15 4.30
CA VAL A 40 -5.74 4.03 3.37
C VAL A 40 -6.93 3.17 3.77
N GLN A 41 -7.64 2.69 2.76
CA GLN A 41 -8.79 1.82 2.89
C GLN A 41 -8.70 0.69 1.87
N ILE A 42 -9.12 -0.52 2.25
CA ILE A 42 -9.29 -1.64 1.32
C ILE A 42 -10.71 -2.14 1.44
N TRP A 43 -11.49 -1.99 0.38
CA TRP A 43 -12.90 -2.40 0.34
C TRP A 43 -13.12 -3.52 -0.66
N GLU A 44 -14.20 -4.29 -0.47
CA GLU A 44 -14.74 -5.10 -1.55
C GLU A 44 -15.02 -4.18 -2.74
N ASN A 45 -14.55 -4.55 -3.94
CA ASN A 45 -14.69 -3.73 -5.13
C ASN A 45 -16.12 -3.79 -5.70
N ARG A 46 -17.11 -3.53 -4.86
CA ARG A 46 -18.51 -3.77 -5.15
C ARG A 46 -19.41 -2.79 -4.39
N CYS A 47 -20.09 -1.93 -5.14
CA CYS A 47 -21.09 -1.03 -4.56
C CYS A 47 -22.30 -1.83 -4.06
N PRO A 48 -22.77 -1.64 -2.81
CA PRO A 48 -23.90 -2.39 -2.25
C PRO A 48 -25.24 -2.11 -2.96
N HIS A 49 -25.34 -1.07 -3.79
CA HIS A 49 -26.55 -0.74 -4.53
C HIS A 49 -26.76 -1.64 -5.77
N ARG A 50 -25.80 -1.66 -6.72
CA ARG A 50 -25.90 -2.38 -8.00
C ARG A 50 -24.60 -3.06 -8.43
N SER A 51 -23.72 -3.36 -7.47
CA SER A 51 -22.48 -4.12 -7.68
C SER A 51 -21.45 -3.49 -8.64
N VAL A 52 -21.59 -2.22 -9.01
CA VAL A 52 -20.56 -1.53 -9.80
C VAL A 52 -19.27 -1.46 -8.98
N ARG A 53 -18.13 -1.69 -9.65
CA ARG A 53 -16.81 -1.59 -9.03
C ARG A 53 -16.60 -0.21 -8.42
N LEU A 54 -16.28 -0.17 -7.13
CA LEU A 54 -16.00 1.07 -6.41
C LEU A 54 -14.69 1.72 -6.88
N SER A 55 -13.77 0.92 -7.42
CA SER A 55 -12.55 1.39 -8.08
C SER A 55 -12.77 2.22 -9.33
N LEU A 56 -13.95 2.15 -9.95
CA LEU A 56 -14.30 3.05 -11.06
C LEU A 56 -14.77 4.43 -10.56
N GLY A 57 -14.91 4.58 -9.24
CA GLY A 57 -15.39 5.78 -8.56
C GLY A 57 -14.33 6.87 -8.43
N GLN A 58 -14.55 7.76 -7.47
CA GLN A 58 -13.61 8.83 -7.13
C GLN A 58 -13.62 9.11 -5.63
N VAL A 59 -12.46 9.45 -5.08
CA VAL A 59 -12.35 9.89 -3.69
C VAL A 59 -12.85 11.32 -3.55
N HIS A 60 -13.60 11.60 -2.48
CA HIS A 60 -14.08 12.93 -2.12
C HIS A 60 -13.93 13.15 -0.62
N GLY A 61 -12.85 13.82 -0.21
CA GLY A 61 -12.52 13.99 1.21
C GLY A 61 -12.26 12.64 1.87
N GLU A 62 -13.04 12.32 2.91
CA GLU A 62 -13.01 11.05 3.65
C GLU A 62 -14.10 10.07 3.16
N SER A 63 -14.40 10.09 1.87
CA SER A 63 -15.43 9.23 1.29
C SER A 63 -15.05 8.76 -0.11
N LEU A 64 -15.58 7.60 -0.50
CA LEU A 64 -15.50 7.09 -1.86
C LEU A 64 -16.86 7.20 -2.54
N VAL A 65 -16.88 7.79 -3.73
CA VAL A 65 -18.09 8.05 -4.52
C VAL A 65 -18.19 7.03 -5.65
N CYS A 66 -19.25 6.23 -5.66
CA CYS A 66 -19.51 5.27 -6.71
C CYS A 66 -19.83 5.97 -8.04
N ALA A 67 -19.15 5.58 -9.12
CA ALA A 67 -19.31 6.19 -10.44
C ALA A 67 -20.68 5.99 -11.09
N TYR A 68 -21.51 5.07 -10.59
CA TYR A 68 -22.80 4.81 -11.23
C TYR A 68 -23.86 5.87 -10.90
N HIS A 69 -24.19 6.01 -9.61
CA HIS A 69 -25.24 6.93 -9.15
C HIS A 69 -24.74 7.95 -8.13
N GLY A 70 -23.42 8.06 -7.96
CA GLY A 70 -22.79 9.03 -7.06
C GLY A 70 -23.05 8.77 -5.57
N TRP A 71 -23.38 7.53 -5.19
CA TRP A 71 -23.53 7.16 -3.78
C TRP A 71 -22.18 7.32 -3.08
N GLN A 72 -22.18 8.00 -1.94
CA GLN A 72 -20.98 8.35 -1.20
C GLN A 72 -20.90 7.54 0.09
N PHE A 73 -19.79 6.85 0.29
CA PHE A 73 -19.55 5.96 1.43
C PHE A 73 -18.39 6.50 2.27
N ALA A 74 -18.56 6.55 3.60
CA ALA A 74 -17.56 7.08 4.52
C ALA A 74 -16.38 6.12 4.70
N ALA A 75 -15.16 6.66 4.86
CA ALA A 75 -13.98 5.87 5.20
C ALA A 75 -14.12 5.09 6.52
N GLU A 76 -14.68 5.73 7.55
CA GLU A 76 -14.69 5.23 8.94
C GLU A 76 -15.39 3.87 9.09
N ASP A 77 -16.55 3.69 8.47
CA ASP A 77 -17.44 2.55 8.67
C ASP A 77 -18.07 2.03 7.37
N GLY A 78 -17.66 2.58 6.22
CA GLY A 78 -18.25 2.28 4.92
C GLY A 78 -19.68 2.79 4.73
N HIS A 79 -20.27 3.50 5.70
CA HIS A 79 -21.68 3.88 5.68
C HIS A 79 -21.99 4.87 4.54
N CYS A 80 -23.11 4.64 3.85
CA CYS A 80 -23.61 5.53 2.82
C CYS A 80 -24.07 6.86 3.43
N GLN A 81 -23.27 7.92 3.29
CA GLN A 81 -23.61 9.24 3.80
C GLN A 81 -24.54 10.03 2.89
N ARG A 82 -24.52 9.76 1.58
CA ARG A 82 -25.27 10.54 0.59
C ARG A 82 -25.78 9.69 -0.56
N ILE A 83 -27.09 9.83 -0.83
CA ILE A 83 -27.77 9.29 -2.01
C ILE A 83 -28.21 10.49 -2.85
N PRO A 84 -27.54 10.80 -3.99
CA PRO A 84 -27.83 12.03 -4.74
C PRO A 84 -29.28 12.18 -5.20
N ALA A 85 -29.95 11.07 -5.53
CA ALA A 85 -31.36 11.08 -5.95
C ALA A 85 -32.36 11.32 -4.80
N GLN A 86 -31.91 11.21 -3.54
CA GLN A 86 -32.73 11.38 -2.33
C GLN A 86 -31.95 12.21 -1.29
N PRO A 87 -31.65 13.49 -1.57
CA PRO A 87 -30.69 14.27 -0.77
C PRO A 87 -31.15 14.55 0.67
N GLU A 88 -32.46 14.55 0.93
CA GLU A 88 -33.03 14.77 2.26
C GLU A 88 -33.19 13.47 3.07
N GLN A 89 -33.05 12.31 2.42
CA GLN A 89 -33.24 11.03 3.06
C GLN A 89 -31.92 10.50 3.62
N ARG A 90 -31.93 10.18 4.91
CA ARG A 90 -30.80 9.47 5.53
C ARG A 90 -30.81 8.01 5.08
N ALA A 91 -29.66 7.52 4.62
CA ALA A 91 -29.48 6.11 4.31
C ALA A 91 -29.70 5.24 5.57
N PRO A 92 -30.23 4.01 5.40
CA PRO A 92 -30.24 3.03 6.49
C PRO A 92 -28.82 2.75 6.99
N LYS A 93 -28.66 2.55 8.30
CA LYS A 93 -27.35 2.27 8.92
C LYS A 93 -26.66 1.00 8.38
N SER A 94 -27.44 0.04 7.87
CA SER A 94 -26.94 -1.19 7.27
C SER A 94 -26.38 -1.01 5.85
N LEU A 95 -26.54 0.17 5.26
CA LEU A 95 -26.12 0.45 3.90
C LEU A 95 -24.65 0.88 3.88
N CYS A 96 -23.77 -0.11 4.04
CA CYS A 96 -22.32 0.10 4.07
C CYS A 96 -21.64 -0.58 2.88
N ALA A 97 -20.52 -0.01 2.43
CA ALA A 97 -19.53 -0.74 1.65
C ALA A 97 -18.83 -1.76 2.56
N SER A 98 -18.56 -2.96 2.05
CA SER A 98 -17.80 -3.98 2.80
C SER A 98 -16.32 -3.58 2.82
N SER A 99 -15.71 -3.51 3.99
CA SER A 99 -14.29 -3.21 4.17
C SER A 99 -13.51 -4.42 4.66
N TYR A 100 -12.22 -4.46 4.35
CA TYR A 100 -11.26 -5.41 4.87
C TYR A 100 -10.30 -4.73 5.85
N ALA A 101 -9.67 -5.52 6.72
CA ALA A 101 -8.59 -5.02 7.56
C ALA A 101 -7.43 -4.51 6.68
N VAL A 102 -6.95 -3.31 6.99
CA VAL A 102 -5.87 -2.64 6.28
C VAL A 102 -4.83 -2.14 7.27
N MET A 103 -3.56 -2.21 6.89
CA MET A 103 -2.46 -1.61 7.64
C MET A 103 -1.49 -0.97 6.65
N GLU A 104 -1.04 0.23 6.97
CA GLU A 104 0.04 0.90 6.25
C GLU A 104 1.29 0.90 7.13
N LYS A 105 2.29 0.11 6.75
CA LYS A 105 3.49 -0.11 7.56
C LYS A 105 4.66 -0.52 6.69
N SER A 106 5.87 -0.11 7.06
CA SER A 106 7.11 -0.49 6.36
C SER A 106 7.10 -0.13 4.85
N GLY A 107 6.48 0.99 4.49
CA GLY A 107 6.35 1.44 3.10
C GLY A 107 5.36 0.66 2.24
N MET A 108 4.58 -0.25 2.85
CA MET A 108 3.62 -1.13 2.17
C MET A 108 2.20 -0.92 2.73
N ILE A 109 1.20 -1.12 1.87
CA ILE A 109 -0.19 -1.34 2.25
C ILE A 109 -0.40 -2.85 2.35
N TRP A 110 -0.95 -3.29 3.47
CA TRP A 110 -1.18 -4.68 3.82
C TRP A 110 -2.67 -5.00 3.87
N PHE A 111 -3.03 -6.17 3.37
CA PHE A 111 -4.36 -6.74 3.40
C PHE A 111 -4.49 -7.76 4.54
N GLY A 112 -5.41 -7.54 5.48
CA GLY A 112 -5.66 -8.44 6.62
C GLY A 112 -6.91 -9.30 6.45
N GLY A 113 -7.58 -9.24 5.30
CA GLY A 113 -8.82 -9.99 5.09
C GLY A 113 -9.97 -9.50 5.97
N ASP A 114 -10.81 -10.42 6.44
CA ASP A 114 -12.05 -10.12 7.15
C ASP A 114 -11.85 -9.84 8.66
N SER A 115 -10.64 -10.01 9.21
CA SER A 115 -10.34 -9.79 10.63
C SER A 115 -9.00 -9.09 10.84
N ALA A 116 -8.98 -8.09 11.72
CA ALA A 116 -7.77 -7.42 12.18
C ALA A 116 -7.07 -8.14 13.35
N SER A 117 -7.57 -9.31 13.79
CA SER A 117 -7.03 -10.05 14.96
C SER A 117 -5.73 -10.81 14.67
N ILE A 118 -5.04 -10.47 13.57
CA ILE A 118 -3.84 -11.13 13.09
C ILE A 118 -2.63 -10.36 13.60
N ALA A 119 -1.61 -11.08 14.08
CA ALA A 119 -0.34 -10.48 14.51
C ALA A 119 0.23 -9.57 13.40
N GLU A 120 0.57 -8.34 13.75
CA GLU A 120 1.05 -7.36 12.75
C GLU A 120 2.31 -7.84 12.03
N PRO A 121 2.53 -7.43 10.76
CA PRO A 121 3.79 -7.65 10.07
C PRO A 121 4.95 -7.07 10.87
N LEU A 122 6.12 -7.72 10.74
CA LEU A 122 7.38 -7.27 11.36
C LEU A 122 7.59 -5.78 11.12
N ASP A 123 7.76 -5.05 12.23
CA ASP A 123 8.16 -3.67 12.18
C ASP A 123 9.67 -3.59 11.93
N THR A 124 10.06 -2.74 11.00
CA THR A 124 11.47 -2.41 10.83
C THR A 124 11.57 -0.90 10.77
N ASP A 125 12.27 -0.30 11.74
CA ASP A 125 12.55 1.14 11.81
C ASP A 125 13.44 1.65 10.65
N VAL A 126 13.62 0.86 9.60
CA VAL A 126 14.43 1.17 8.42
C VAL A 126 13.52 1.74 7.34
N GLN A 127 13.87 2.92 6.86
CA GLN A 127 13.20 3.54 5.74
C GLN A 127 13.38 2.69 4.47
N GLN A 128 12.29 2.50 3.74
CA GLN A 128 12.27 1.71 2.52
C GLN A 128 11.86 2.59 1.33
N VAL A 129 12.60 2.47 0.24
CA VAL A 129 12.34 3.19 -1.01
C VAL A 129 11.88 2.22 -2.07
N TYR A 130 10.74 2.54 -2.70
CA TYR A 130 10.21 1.74 -3.79
C TYR A 130 11.19 1.67 -4.97
N ALA A 131 11.57 0.45 -5.35
CA ALA A 131 12.52 0.20 -6.42
C ALA A 131 11.87 -0.36 -7.69
N GLY A 132 10.71 -1.00 -7.55
CA GLY A 132 9.96 -1.53 -8.69
C GLY A 132 9.02 -2.68 -8.33
N SER A 133 8.19 -3.06 -9.29
CA SER A 133 7.32 -4.22 -9.16
C SER A 133 7.23 -4.99 -10.46
N VAL A 134 7.08 -6.30 -10.35
CA VAL A 134 6.88 -7.20 -11.49
C VAL A 134 5.84 -8.25 -11.16
N THR A 135 4.91 -8.48 -12.07
CA THR A 135 3.93 -9.56 -11.95
C THR A 135 4.38 -10.75 -12.79
N ILE A 136 4.39 -11.93 -12.20
CA ILE A 136 4.91 -13.16 -12.78
C ILE A 136 3.82 -14.24 -12.73
N SER A 137 3.60 -14.92 -13.85
CA SER A 137 2.59 -15.98 -13.99
C SER A 137 3.11 -17.34 -13.52
N VAL A 138 3.43 -17.46 -12.23
CA VAL A 138 3.85 -18.71 -11.56
C VAL A 138 3.22 -18.81 -10.17
N ALA A 139 3.21 -20.00 -9.57
CA ALA A 139 2.74 -20.18 -8.20
C ALA A 139 3.74 -19.60 -7.18
N LEU A 140 3.23 -19.16 -6.02
CA LEU A 140 4.04 -18.60 -4.93
C LEU A 140 5.25 -19.48 -4.52
N PRO A 141 5.10 -20.82 -4.33
CA PRO A 141 6.26 -21.65 -3.97
C PRO A 141 7.40 -21.60 -4.99
N GLN A 142 7.09 -21.46 -6.28
CA GLN A 142 8.12 -21.38 -7.31
C GLN A 142 8.92 -20.07 -7.23
N VAL A 143 8.30 -18.96 -6.82
CA VAL A 143 9.00 -17.70 -6.59
C VAL A 143 9.88 -17.82 -5.35
N GLN A 144 9.37 -18.43 -4.27
CA GLN A 144 10.10 -18.64 -3.03
C GLN A 144 11.35 -19.52 -3.24
N ASP A 145 11.21 -20.64 -3.95
CA ASP A 145 12.31 -21.52 -4.32
C ASP A 145 13.39 -20.76 -5.11
N TYR A 146 12.98 -19.93 -6.08
CA TYR A 146 13.91 -19.13 -6.87
C TYR A 146 14.66 -18.06 -6.04
N LEU A 147 13.98 -17.42 -5.08
CA LEU A 147 14.64 -16.46 -4.17
C LEU A 147 15.70 -17.15 -3.30
N LEU A 148 15.41 -18.35 -2.80
CA LEU A 148 16.38 -19.17 -2.06
C LEU A 148 17.61 -19.53 -2.90
N GLU A 149 17.41 -19.93 -4.16
CA GLU A 149 18.50 -20.23 -5.10
C GLU A 149 19.41 -19.03 -5.35
N LEU A 150 18.87 -17.81 -5.29
CA LEU A 150 19.62 -16.55 -5.38
C LEU A 150 20.32 -16.14 -4.08
N GLY A 151 20.17 -16.91 -3.00
CA GLY A 151 20.71 -16.59 -1.68
C GLY A 151 19.94 -15.49 -0.94
N ILE A 152 18.72 -15.18 -1.38
CA ILE A 152 17.84 -14.21 -0.71
C ILE A 152 17.13 -14.96 0.42
N SER A 153 17.27 -14.47 1.64
CA SER A 153 16.78 -15.16 2.84
C SER A 153 15.38 -14.68 3.21
N GLU A 154 14.54 -15.60 3.68
CA GLU A 154 13.25 -15.27 4.28
C GLU A 154 13.47 -14.49 5.58
N LEU A 155 12.77 -13.35 5.71
CA LEU A 155 12.92 -12.46 6.86
C LEU A 155 11.74 -12.60 7.83
N ASP A 156 10.55 -12.85 7.30
CA ASP A 156 9.35 -13.14 8.08
C ASP A 156 8.98 -14.62 7.95
N MET A 157 9.38 -15.43 8.93
CA MET A 157 9.08 -16.86 8.98
C MET A 157 7.58 -17.17 9.15
N HIS A 158 6.72 -16.15 9.30
CA HIS A 158 5.31 -16.38 9.52
C HIS A 158 4.57 -16.75 8.23
N ASN A 159 4.82 -16.06 7.12
CA ASN A 159 4.05 -16.24 5.88
C ASN A 159 4.90 -16.47 4.60
N GLY A 160 6.23 -16.34 4.67
CA GLY A 160 7.10 -16.46 3.49
C GLY A 160 6.84 -15.42 2.41
N LEU A 161 6.29 -14.26 2.78
CA LEU A 161 5.99 -13.17 1.85
C LEU A 161 6.99 -12.02 1.94
N VAL A 162 7.92 -12.05 2.90
CA VAL A 162 8.95 -11.01 3.09
C VAL A 162 10.33 -11.63 3.07
N TRP A 163 11.15 -11.15 2.13
CA TRP A 163 12.47 -11.69 1.84
C TRP A 163 13.50 -10.57 1.80
N GLN A 164 14.76 -10.86 2.14
CA GLN A 164 15.82 -9.87 2.15
C GLN A 164 17.14 -10.41 1.61
N ASN A 165 17.85 -9.55 0.89
CA ASN A 165 19.23 -9.76 0.49
C ASN A 165 20.11 -8.65 1.09
N ASP A 166 21.02 -9.03 1.97
CA ASP A 166 22.02 -8.14 2.56
C ASP A 166 23.25 -8.07 1.65
N ALA A 167 23.13 -7.33 0.54
CA ALA A 167 24.28 -7.01 -0.30
C ALA A 167 25.10 -5.87 0.34
N VAL A 168 26.41 -5.88 0.08
CA VAL A 168 27.40 -4.96 0.71
C VAL A 168 27.05 -3.48 0.50
N ASP A 169 26.48 -3.13 -0.67
CA ASP A 169 26.24 -1.74 -1.07
C ASP A 169 24.78 -1.28 -0.89
N SER A 170 23.83 -2.20 -0.76
CA SER A 170 22.39 -1.90 -0.62
C SER A 170 21.64 -3.14 -0.16
N THR A 171 20.82 -3.02 0.89
CA THR A 171 19.91 -4.09 1.28
C THR A 171 18.62 -4.00 0.48
N LEU A 172 18.25 -5.10 -0.17
CA LEU A 172 16.99 -5.22 -0.91
C LEU A 172 15.99 -6.02 -0.08
N ARG A 173 14.78 -5.50 0.09
CA ARG A 173 13.63 -6.22 0.63
C ARG A 173 12.62 -6.50 -0.46
N ILE A 174 12.12 -7.73 -0.46
CA ILE A 174 11.19 -8.24 -1.45
C ILE A 174 9.89 -8.64 -0.75
N TYR A 175 8.78 -8.12 -1.25
CA TYR A 175 7.43 -8.47 -0.81
C TYR A 175 6.72 -9.26 -1.90
N LEU A 176 6.05 -10.36 -1.53
CA LEU A 176 5.33 -11.22 -2.46
C LEU A 176 3.82 -11.10 -2.24
N THR A 177 3.11 -10.67 -3.28
CA THR A 177 1.65 -10.53 -3.28
C THR A 177 1.02 -11.67 -4.10
N PRO A 178 0.45 -12.71 -3.45
CA PRO A 178 -0.27 -13.78 -4.15
C PRO A 178 -1.63 -13.26 -4.66
N THR A 179 -1.65 -12.77 -5.89
CA THR A 179 -2.86 -12.21 -6.50
C THR A 179 -3.88 -13.30 -6.87
N GLN A 180 -3.38 -14.42 -7.41
CA GLN A 180 -4.13 -15.61 -7.86
C GLN A 180 -3.27 -16.87 -7.68
N PRO A 181 -3.83 -18.10 -7.81
CA PRO A 181 -3.07 -19.34 -7.58
C PRO A 181 -1.76 -19.48 -8.38
N HIS A 182 -1.68 -18.85 -9.56
CA HIS A 182 -0.50 -18.90 -10.44
C HIS A 182 -0.07 -17.50 -10.90
N VAL A 183 -0.34 -16.48 -10.09
CA VAL A 183 0.09 -15.11 -10.39
C VAL A 183 0.54 -14.43 -9.10
N VAL A 184 1.81 -14.05 -9.06
CA VAL A 184 2.43 -13.37 -7.93
C VAL A 184 2.98 -12.04 -8.42
N THR A 185 2.74 -10.98 -7.65
CA THR A 185 3.44 -9.71 -7.84
C THR A 185 4.57 -9.61 -6.83
N VAL A 186 5.76 -9.31 -7.33
CA VAL A 186 6.98 -9.12 -6.55
C VAL A 186 7.22 -7.62 -6.45
N HIS A 187 7.31 -7.10 -5.23
CA HIS A 187 7.66 -5.71 -4.97
C HIS A 187 9.06 -5.63 -4.37
N ALA A 188 9.91 -4.81 -4.98
CA ALA A 188 11.28 -4.57 -4.56
C ALA A 188 11.38 -3.22 -3.84
N MET A 189 11.97 -3.22 -2.64
CA MET A 189 12.19 -2.05 -1.81
C MET A 189 13.67 -1.98 -1.41
N LEU A 190 14.32 -0.85 -1.64
CA LEU A 190 15.68 -0.60 -1.15
C LEU A 190 15.61 -0.08 0.28
N LEU A 191 16.37 -0.69 1.19
CA LEU A 191 16.52 -0.20 2.55
C LEU A 191 17.56 0.91 2.54
N GLN A 192 17.16 2.10 2.98
CA GLN A 192 18.08 3.20 3.20
C GLN A 192 18.65 3.09 4.61
N THR A 193 19.94 2.79 4.71
CA THR A 193 20.68 2.72 5.98
C THR A 193 21.09 4.10 6.51
N GLU A 194 20.86 5.19 5.76
CA GLU A 194 21.11 6.55 6.24
C GLU A 194 19.87 7.44 6.16
N GLN A 195 19.55 8.09 7.28
CA GLN A 195 18.69 9.26 7.29
C GLN A 195 19.30 10.35 6.40
N PRO A 196 18.55 11.01 5.51
CA PRO A 196 19.01 12.23 4.85
C PRO A 196 18.93 13.42 5.83
N THR A 197 19.57 13.33 7.00
CA THR A 197 19.57 14.40 8.02
C THR A 197 20.88 15.16 8.08
N GLN A 198 21.95 14.70 7.43
CA GLN A 198 23.12 15.55 7.20
C GLN A 198 23.13 16.02 5.75
N ARG A 199 22.93 17.34 5.57
CA ARG A 199 23.34 18.02 4.33
C ARG A 199 24.73 17.51 3.98
N HIS A 200 24.86 16.91 2.80
CA HIS A 200 26.14 16.42 2.30
C HIS A 200 27.22 17.50 2.53
N PRO A 201 28.40 17.19 3.10
CA PRO A 201 29.39 18.18 3.49
C PRO A 201 29.75 19.18 2.38
N LEU A 202 29.76 18.73 1.11
CA LEU A 202 29.87 19.60 -0.07
C LEU A 202 28.87 20.76 -0.09
N LEU A 203 27.60 20.57 0.28
CA LEU A 203 26.59 21.63 0.27
C LEU A 203 26.86 22.67 1.36
N SER A 204 27.33 22.23 2.53
CA SER A 204 27.77 23.12 3.62
C SER A 204 29.05 23.89 3.23
N GLN A 205 29.99 23.21 2.58
CA GLN A 205 31.23 23.80 2.05
C GLN A 205 30.95 24.81 0.92
N MET A 206 30.05 24.48 -0.02
CA MET A 206 29.62 25.38 -1.10
C MET A 206 28.95 26.63 -0.54
N ARG A 207 28.07 26.49 0.44
CA ARG A 207 27.46 27.63 1.13
C ARG A 207 28.52 28.52 1.77
N GLN A 208 29.45 27.94 2.53
CA GLN A 208 30.49 28.71 3.21
C GLN A 208 31.42 29.43 2.23
N ASN A 209 31.84 28.77 1.15
CA ASN A 209 32.72 29.36 0.15
C ASN A 209 32.02 30.50 -0.62
N LEU A 210 30.77 30.29 -1.04
CA LEU A 210 30.01 31.29 -1.80
C LEU A 210 29.56 32.48 -0.94
N GLU A 211 29.29 32.27 0.36
CA GLU A 211 29.01 33.36 1.29
C GLU A 211 30.30 34.16 1.61
N LEU A 212 31.47 33.52 1.70
CA LEU A 212 32.76 34.20 1.94
C LEU A 212 33.25 35.01 0.72
N GLU A 213 33.01 34.53 -0.50
CA GLU A 213 33.36 35.26 -1.72
C GLU A 213 32.61 36.59 -1.84
N GLN A 214 31.36 36.68 -1.36
CA GLN A 214 30.58 37.91 -1.34
C GLN A 214 31.13 39.00 -0.40
N PHE A 215 31.93 38.64 0.61
CA PHE A 215 32.57 39.61 1.52
C PHE A 215 34.00 39.98 1.13
N SER A 216 34.55 39.37 0.08
CA SER A 216 35.90 39.67 -0.42
C SER A 216 35.93 40.71 -1.56
N HIS A 217 34.75 41.20 -1.97
CA HIS A 217 34.58 42.20 -3.04
C HIS A 217 33.73 43.42 -2.58
N ALA A 218 33.68 43.68 -1.27
CA ALA A 218 33.11 44.89 -0.67
C ALA A 218 34.20 45.75 -0.02
#